data_AF-A0A2S9GCD6-F1
#
_entry.id   AF-A0A2S9GCD6-F1
#
_cell.length_a   1.000
_cell.length_b   1.000
_cell.length_c   1.000
_cell.angle_alpha   90.00
_cell.angle_beta   90.00
_cell.angle_gamma   90.00
#
_symmetry.space_group_name_H-M   'P 1'
#
loop_
_entity.id
_entity.type
_entity.pdbx_description
1 polymer ?
#
loop_
_entity_poly.entity_id
_entity_poly.type
_entity_poly.pdbx_seq_one_letter_code
_entity_poly.pdbx_strand_id
1 'polypeptide(L)' 'MSTRSLLLTGATSGLGLGLARRVVGRTGWQAVLLVRSRQRAEVLRELLGDRFT' A
#
# COMPACT_ATOMS: atom_id res chain seq x y z
N MET A 1 6.13 -6.39 -20.52
CA MET A 1 5.11 -6.83 -19.54
C MET A 1 4.20 -5.66 -19.24
N SER A 2 2.88 -5.85 -19.15
CA SER A 2 1.96 -4.76 -18.78
C SER A 2 1.95 -4.55 -17.26
N THR A 3 2.08 -3.30 -16.83
CA THR A 3 1.98 -2.90 -15.43
C THR A 3 0.52 -2.97 -14.98
N ARG A 4 0.26 -3.64 -13.85
CA ARG A 4 -1.07 -3.73 -13.24
C ARG A 4 -1.27 -2.60 -12.24
N SER A 5 -2.46 -2.03 -12.21
CA SER A 5 -2.81 -0.96 -11.27
C SER A 5 -3.73 -1.50 -10.16
N LEU A 6 -3.45 -1.12 -8.91
CA LEU A 6 -4.28 -1.43 -7.74
C LEU A 6 -4.67 -0.14 -7.01
N LEU A 7 -5.96 0.03 -6.75
CA LEU A 7 -6.47 1.00 -5.79
C LEU A 7 -6.97 0.24 -4.56
N LEU A 8 -6.40 0.49 -3.39
CA LEU A 8 -6.73 -0.23 -2.17
C LEU A 8 -7.17 0.73 -1.05
N THR A 9 -8.40 0.58 -0.59
CA THR A 9 -8.89 1.21 0.64
C THR A 9 -8.62 0.30 1.84
N GLY A 10 -8.58 0.86 3.06
CA GLY A 10 -8.46 0.06 4.28
C GLY A 10 -7.10 -0.63 4.48
N ALA A 11 -6.02 -0.06 3.93
CA ALA A 11 -4.68 -0.67 3.95
C ALA A 11 -3.94 -0.61 5.31
N THR A 12 -4.55 -0.07 6.36
CA THR A 12 -3.86 0.17 7.66
C THR A 12 -3.92 -0.99 8.64
N SER A 13 -4.67 -2.07 8.37
CA SER A 13 -4.77 -3.23 9.26
C SER A 13 -5.26 -4.48 8.52
N GLY A 14 -5.20 -5.63 9.20
CA GLY A 14 -5.79 -6.90 8.76
C GLY A 14 -5.40 -7.30 7.33
N LEU A 15 -6.38 -7.77 6.57
CA LEU A 15 -6.18 -8.22 5.18
C LEU A 15 -5.69 -7.11 4.25
N GLY A 16 -6.18 -5.89 4.42
CA GLY A 16 -5.76 -4.74 3.61
C GLY A 16 -4.26 -4.45 3.76
N LEU A 17 -3.76 -4.45 5.00
CA LEU A 17 -2.33 -4.31 5.26
C LEU A 17 -1.52 -5.49 4.71
N GLY A 18 -2.02 -6.72 4.86
CA GLY A 18 -1.39 -7.92 4.29
C GLY A 18 -1.26 -7.84 2.77
N LEU A 19 -2.31 -7.37 2.08
CA LEU A 19 -2.29 -7.18 0.63
C LEU A 19 -1.32 -6.05 0.22
N ALA A 20 -1.38 -4.90 0.90
CA ALA A 20 -0.45 -3.79 0.66
C ALA A 20 1.00 -4.24 0.77
N ARG A 21 1.33 -5.00 1.81
CA ARG A 21 2.65 -5.59 2.02
C ARG A 21 3.13 -6.50 0.88
N ARG A 22 2.22 -7.14 0.14
CA ARG A 22 2.55 -8.08 -0.94
C ARG A 22 2.68 -7.42 -2.32
N VAL A 23 2.11 -6.23 -2.48
CA VAL A 23 2.04 -5.50 -3.76
C VAL A 23 3.00 -4.31 -3.82
N VAL A 24 3.15 -3.56 -2.72
CA VAL A 24 4.04 -2.39 -2.67
C VAL A 24 5.50 -2.83 -2.84
N GLY A 25 6.25 -2.12 -3.70
CA GLY A 25 7.63 -2.45 -4.08
C GLY A 25 7.78 -3.62 -5.06
N ARG A 26 6.68 -4.27 -5.47
CA ARG A 26 6.72 -5.40 -6.39
C ARG A 26 6.75 -4.94 -7.86
N THR A 27 7.69 -5.47 -8.64
CA THR A 27 7.78 -5.19 -10.07
C THR A 27 6.49 -5.59 -10.80
N GLY A 28 6.11 -4.78 -11.80
CA GLY A 28 4.88 -4.97 -12.58
C GLY A 28 3.59 -4.51 -11.90
N TRP A 29 3.68 -3.86 -10.73
CA TRP A 29 2.54 -3.25 -10.05
C TRP A 29 2.75 -1.76 -9.80
N GLN A 30 1.68 -0.98 -9.97
CA GLN A 30 1.52 0.35 -9.41
C GLN A 30 0.34 0.31 -8.43
N ALA A 31 0.51 0.85 -7.23
CA ALA A 31 -0.50 0.81 -6.18
C ALA A 31 -0.75 2.18 -5.58
N VAL A 32 -2.01 2.54 -5.42
CA VAL A 32 -2.47 3.71 -4.66
C VAL A 32 -3.22 3.21 -3.43
N LEU A 33 -2.72 3.55 -2.25
CA LEU A 33 -3.32 3.15 -0.98
C LEU A 33 -4.09 4.32 -0.39
N LEU A 34 -5.41 4.18 -0.34
CA LEU A 34 -6.32 5.21 0.19
C LEU A 34 -6.53 5.00 1.69
N VAL A 35 -6.40 6.09 2.42
CA VAL A 35 -6.65 6.16 3.86
C VAL A 35 -7.56 7.35 4.17
N ARG A 36 -8.34 7.23 5.24
CA ARG A 36 -9.37 8.22 5.61
C ARG A 36 -8.84 9.52 6.21
N SER A 37 -7.56 9.58 6.57
CA SER A 37 -6.97 10.76 7.20
C SER A 37 -5.46 10.80 6.98
N ARG A 38 -4.88 12.00 7.09
CA ARG A 38 -3.42 12.20 6.99
C ARG A 38 -2.66 11.41 8.05
N GLN A 39 -3.14 11.39 9.30
CA GLN A 39 -2.52 10.62 10.37
C GLN A 39 -2.42 9.12 10.02
N ARG A 40 -3.48 8.56 9.41
CA ARG A 40 -3.47 7.17 8.93
C ARG A 40 -2.49 6.93 7.79
N ALA A 41 -2.18 7.96 6.99
CA ALA A 41 -1.18 7.88 5.94
C ALA A 41 0.23 7.74 6.52
N GLU A 42 0.55 8.51 7.57
CA GLU A 42 1.85 8.38 8.25
C GLU A 42 2.01 7.01 8.90
N VAL A 43 0.98 6.54 9.62
CA VAL A 43 0.97 5.18 10.18
C VAL A 43 1.18 4.12 9.09
N LEU A 44 0.55 4.28 7.93
CA LEU A 44 0.70 3.33 6.82
C LEU A 44 2.13 3.34 6.24
N ARG A 45 2.77 4.51 6.16
CA ARG A 45 4.17 4.62 5.73
C ARG A 45 5.09 3.91 6.70
N GLU A 46 4.93 4.13 8.00
CA GLU A 46 5.69 3.42 9.04
C GLU A 46 5.49 1.90 8.96
N LEU A 47 4.25 1.44 8.77
CA LEU A 47 3.93 0.02 8.67
C LEU A 47 4.47 -0.67 7.40
N LEU A 48 4.71 0.08 6.33
CA LEU A 48 5.25 -0.44 5.07
C LEU A 48 6.77 -0.27 4.98
N GLY A 49 7.36 0.64 5.76
CA GLY A 49 8.80 0.89 5.81
C GLY A 49 9.40 1.20 4.44
N ASP A 50 10.59 0.66 4.19
CA ASP A 50 11.40 0.89 2.98
C ASP A 50 10.78 0.34 1.68
N ARG A 51 9.57 -0.23 1.73
CA ARG A 51 8.89 -0.73 0.52
C ARG A 51 8.37 0.39 -0.39
N PHE A 52 8.34 1.63 0.13
CA PHE A 52 7.92 2.82 -0.61
C PHE A 52 9.01 3.44 -1.50
N THR A 53 10.28 3.11 -1.27
CA THR A 53 11.44 3.59 -2.03
C THR A 53 11.83 2.61 -3.11
#